data_AF-A0A534IV35-F1
#
_entry.id   AF-A0A534IV35-F1
#
_cell.length_a   1.000
_cell.length_b   1.000
_cell.length_c   1.000
_cell.angle_alpha   90.00
_cell.angle_beta   90.00
_cell.angle_gamma   90.00
#
_symmetry.space_group_name_H-M   'P 1'
#
loop_
_entity.id
_entity.type
_entity.pdbx_description
1 polymer ?
#
loop_
_entity_poly.entity_id
_entity_poly.type
_entity_poly.pdbx_seq_one_letter_code
_entity_poly.pdbx_strand_id
1 'polypeptide(L)'
;MRLLPLLPYLDTGGSLTCITVGVIVGILVLILLGLMAYQRYVASRRPVQHLCDYCGHMVSVASDCHHAPVREKFLHGVCTECKKECRLVCAKCKRPV
;
A
#
# COMPACT_ATOMS: atom_id res chain seq x y z
N MET A 1 25.47 41.02 10.84
CA MET A 1 25.87 39.63 11.16
C MET A 1 25.84 39.45 12.67
N ARG A 2 24.70 39.01 13.22
CA ARG A 2 24.59 38.65 14.64
C ARG A 2 24.70 37.13 14.72
N LEU A 3 25.84 36.67 15.24
CA LEU A 3 26.06 35.27 15.59
C LEU A 3 24.98 34.84 16.58
N LEU A 4 24.25 33.77 16.23
CA LEU A 4 23.41 33.05 17.17
C LEU A 4 24.27 32.62 18.37
N PRO A 5 23.88 32.93 19.61
CA PRO A 5 24.56 32.36 20.76
C PRO A 5 24.17 30.88 20.84
N LEU A 6 25.19 30.04 20.72
CA LEU A 6 25.16 28.64 21.10
C LEU A 6 24.50 28.51 22.48
N LEU A 7 23.49 27.65 22.55
CA LEU A 7 22.68 27.32 23.71
C LEU A 7 23.53 27.15 24.99
N PRO A 8 23.20 27.87 26.09
CA PRO A 8 23.53 27.42 27.43
C PRO A 8 22.44 26.43 27.88
N TYR A 9 22.44 25.22 27.31
CA TYR A 9 21.51 24.14 27.68
C TYR A 9 22.26 22.86 28.08
N LEU A 10 23.49 23.04 28.58
CA LEU A 10 24.36 22.00 29.08
C LEU A 10 24.41 21.99 30.62
N ASP A 11 23.31 22.37 31.26
CA ASP A 11 23.04 22.11 32.67
C ASP A 11 22.03 20.96 32.72
N THR A 12 22.20 20.01 33.63
CA THR A 12 21.54 18.70 33.77
C THR A 12 20.01 18.59 33.53
N GLY A 13 19.28 19.71 33.46
CA GLY A 13 17.90 19.74 32.97
C GLY A 13 17.76 19.62 31.44
N GLY A 14 18.80 19.94 30.68
CA GLY A 14 18.78 19.91 29.22
C GLY A 14 19.13 18.59 28.57
N SER A 15 19.91 17.76 29.25
CA SER A 15 20.18 16.39 28.80
C SER A 15 18.92 15.53 28.88
N LEU A 16 18.14 15.64 29.96
CA LEU A 16 16.92 14.86 30.17
C LEU A 16 15.83 15.21 29.16
N THR A 17 15.65 16.49 28.83
CA THR A 17 14.67 16.91 27.81
C THR A 17 15.11 16.50 26.41
N CYS A 18 16.39 16.62 26.06
CA CYS A 18 16.92 16.11 24.79
C CYS A 18 16.75 14.60 24.67
N ILE A 19 17.01 13.84 25.74
CA ILE A 19 16.76 12.39 25.78
C ILE A 19 15.27 12.10 25.60
N THR A 20 14.40 12.81 26.33
CA THR A 20 12.94 12.62 26.26
C THR A 20 12.41 12.89 24.86
N VAL A 21 12.81 14.01 24.25
CA VAL A 21 12.44 14.36 22.87
C VAL A 21 12.99 13.32 21.89
N GLY A 22 14.25 12.88 22.07
CA GLY A 22 14.86 11.85 21.24
C GLY A 22 14.10 10.53 21.28
N VAL A 23 13.65 10.09 22.46
CA VAL A 23 12.83 8.88 22.63
C VAL A 23 11.47 9.04 21.94
N ILE A 24 10.79 10.18 22.14
CA ILE A 24 9.49 10.45 21.51
C ILE A 24 9.63 10.42 19.98
N VAL A 25 10.63 11.11 19.43
CA VAL A 25 10.89 11.12 17.99
C VAL A 25 11.21 9.71 17.48
N GLY A 26 12.04 8.96 18.21
CA GLY A 26 12.36 7.57 17.86
C GLY A 26 11.12 6.68 17.80
N ILE A 27 10.23 6.78 18.79
CA ILE A 27 8.96 6.04 18.81
C ILE A 27 8.07 6.44 17.62
N LEU A 28 7.93 7.74 17.36
CA LEU A 28 7.14 8.23 16.23
C LEU A 28 7.67 7.72 14.88
N VAL A 29 8.99 7.68 14.70
CA VAL A 29 9.62 7.11 13.50
C VAL A 29 9.33 5.62 13.38
N LEU A 30 9.41 4.86 14.48
CA LEU A 30 9.08 3.43 14.46
C LEU A 30 7.60 3.18 14.10
N ILE A 31 6.68 3.97 14.66
CA ILE A 31 5.25 3.90 14.33
C ILE A 31 5.05 4.20 12.85
N LEU A 32 5.68 5.26 12.33
CA LEU A 32 5.57 5.66 10.93
C LEU A 32 6.07 4.55 9.99
N LEU A 33 7.22 3.94 10.30
CA LEU A 33 7.76 2.80 9.54
C LEU A 33 6.79 1.59 9.58
N GLY A 34 6.22 1.29 10.74
CA GLY A 34 5.22 0.24 10.89
C GLY A 34 3.97 0.50 10.04
N LEU A 35 3.45 1.73 10.06
CA LEU A 35 2.30 2.13 9.23
C LEU A 35 2.62 2.04 7.73
N MET A 36 3.79 2.50 7.31
CA MET A 36 4.24 2.39 5.91
C MET A 36 4.34 0.93 5.45
N ALA A 37 4.92 0.06 6.29
CA ALA A 37 5.01 -1.37 6.01
C ALA A 37 3.62 -2.01 5.93
N TYR A 38 2.73 -1.68 6.87
CA TYR A 38 1.36 -2.16 6.89
C TYR A 38 0.56 -1.70 5.66
N GLN A 39 0.68 -0.44 5.27
CA GLN A 39 0.02 0.10 4.08
C GLN A 39 0.51 -0.59 2.80
N ARG A 40 1.83 -0.78 2.64
CA ARG A 40 2.37 -1.52 1.49
C ARG A 40 1.86 -2.97 1.45
N TYR A 41 1.83 -3.63 2.61
CA TYR A 41 1.30 -4.98 2.72
C TYR A 41 -0.17 -5.05 2.29
N VAL A 42 -1.02 -4.18 2.85
CA VAL A 42 -2.46 -4.15 2.51
C VAL A 42 -2.68 -3.75 1.05
N ALA A 43 -1.98 -2.73 0.54
CA ALA A 43 -2.10 -2.29 -0.85
C ALA A 43 -1.77 -3.41 -1.85
N SER A 44 -0.75 -4.23 -1.56
CA SER A 44 -0.41 -5.38 -2.40
C SER A 44 -1.46 -6.51 -2.40
N ARG A 45 -2.33 -6.54 -1.39
CA ARG A 45 -3.35 -7.58 -1.18
C ARG A 45 -4.74 -7.14 -1.65
N ARG A 46 -4.99 -5.86 -1.89
CA ARG A 46 -6.31 -5.40 -2.34
C ARG A 46 -6.52 -5.82 -3.79
N PRO A 47 -7.55 -6.63 -4.10
CA PRO A 47 -7.89 -6.92 -5.48
C PRO A 47 -8.28 -5.61 -6.16
N VAL A 48 -7.59 -5.27 -7.25
CA VAL A 48 -7.94 -4.10 -8.06
C VAL A 48 -9.30 -4.39 -8.68
N GLN A 49 -10.27 -3.53 -8.39
CA GLN A 49 -11.57 -3.57 -9.04
C GLN A 49 -11.50 -2.72 -10.30
N HIS A 50 -12.02 -3.27 -11.40
CA HIS A 50 -12.05 -2.58 -12.68
C HIS A 50 -13.47 -2.13 -12.97
N LEU A 51 -13.62 -0.96 -13.59
CA LEU A 51 -14.91 -0.52 -14.10
C LEU A 51 -15.18 -1.31 -15.39
N CYS A 52 -16.34 -1.96 -15.47
CA CYS A 52 -16.75 -2.62 -16.70
C CYS A 52 -17.63 -1.67 -17.53
N ASP A 53 -17.16 -1.29 -18.73
CA ASP A 53 -17.87 -0.39 -19.64
C ASP A 53 -19.23 -0.93 -20.10
N TYR A 54 -19.43 -2.25 -20.05
CA TYR A 54 -20.69 -2.88 -20.46
C TYR A 54 -21.76 -2.86 -19.37
N CYS A 55 -21.39 -3.11 -18.10
CA CYS A 55 -22.36 -3.19 -17.01
C CYS A 55 -22.38 -1.95 -16.12
N GLY A 56 -21.41 -1.03 -16.28
CA GLY A 56 -21.33 0.23 -15.54
C GLY A 56 -20.97 0.06 -14.06
N HIS A 57 -20.51 -1.11 -13.63
CA HIS A 57 -20.19 -1.40 -12.23
C HIS A 57 -18.70 -1.67 -12.04
N MET A 58 -18.20 -1.29 -10.87
CA MET A 58 -16.89 -1.74 -10.36
C MET A 58 -17.00 -3.23 -10.02
N VAL A 59 -16.23 -4.05 -10.71
CA VAL A 59 -16.29 -5.51 -10.64
C VAL A 59 -14.91 -6.10 -10.40
N SER A 60 -14.88 -7.25 -9.75
CA SER A 60 -13.71 -8.12 -9.80
C SER A 60 -13.59 -8.74 -11.19
N VAL A 61 -12.37 -8.89 -11.67
CA VAL A 61 -12.05 -9.62 -12.88
C VAL A 61 -11.95 -11.13 -12.64
N ALA A 62 -12.27 -11.89 -13.68
CA ALA A 62 -12.09 -13.33 -13.75
C ALA A 62 -11.31 -13.70 -15.02
N SER A 63 -10.83 -14.94 -15.08
CA SER A 63 -10.17 -15.49 -16.26
C SER A 63 -11.18 -15.84 -17.35
N ASP A 64 -10.82 -15.60 -18.62
CA ASP A 64 -11.58 -16.04 -19.79
C ASP A 64 -11.76 -17.56 -19.89
N CYS A 65 -10.77 -18.33 -19.42
CA CYS A 65 -10.78 -19.79 -19.53
C CYS A 65 -11.73 -20.48 -18.54
N HIS A 66 -11.48 -20.35 -17.23
CA HIS A 66 -12.22 -21.10 -16.20
C HIS A 66 -13.21 -20.21 -15.43
N HIS A 67 -13.27 -18.91 -15.74
CA HIS A 67 -14.05 -17.93 -14.97
C HIS A 67 -13.67 -17.93 -13.47
N ALA A 68 -12.43 -18.31 -13.18
CA ALA A 68 -11.83 -18.32 -11.86
C ALA A 68 -11.16 -16.98 -11.56
N PRO A 69 -10.97 -16.61 -10.28
CA PRO A 69 -10.20 -15.43 -9.90
C PRO A 69 -8.80 -15.44 -10.54
N VAL A 70 -8.29 -14.24 -10.80
CA VAL A 70 -7.01 -14.05 -11.50
C VAL A 70 -6.02 -13.31 -10.60
N ARG A 71 -4.74 -13.67 -10.72
CA ARG A 71 -3.65 -12.83 -10.21
C ARG A 71 -3.25 -11.86 -11.31
N GLU A 72 -3.57 -10.60 -11.13
CA GLU A 72 -3.30 -9.55 -12.12
C GLU A 72 -1.83 -9.12 -12.12
N LYS A 73 -1.28 -8.95 -13.32
CA LYS A 73 -0.03 -8.24 -13.60
C LYS A 73 -0.29 -7.30 -14.79
N PHE A 74 -0.43 -6.00 -14.54
CA PHE A 74 -0.35 -4.93 -15.54
C PHE A 74 -1.17 -5.10 -16.84
N LEU A 75 -2.41 -5.64 -16.78
CA LEU A 75 -3.36 -5.95 -17.88
C LEU A 75 -3.45 -7.44 -18.31
N HIS A 76 -2.55 -8.30 -17.84
CA HIS A 76 -2.69 -9.74 -18.01
C HIS A 76 -2.98 -10.43 -16.68
N GLY A 77 -3.96 -11.32 -16.69
CA GLY A 77 -4.28 -12.15 -15.53
C GLY A 77 -3.64 -13.52 -15.66
N VAL A 78 -3.13 -14.06 -14.57
CA VAL A 78 -2.82 -15.49 -14.49
C VAL A 78 -4.00 -16.17 -13.79
N CYS A 79 -4.63 -17.13 -14.48
CA CYS A 79 -5.72 -17.90 -13.90
C CYS A 79 -5.23 -18.74 -12.72
N THR A 80 -5.96 -18.75 -11.60
CA THR A 80 -5.58 -19.51 -10.41
C THR A 80 -5.70 -21.02 -10.60
N GLU A 81 -6.57 -21.48 -11.52
CA GLU A 81 -6.80 -22.90 -11.81
C GLU A 81 -5.72 -23.46 -12.74
N CYS A 82 -5.65 -22.94 -13.97
CA CYS A 82 -4.76 -23.48 -15.00
C CYS A 82 -3.35 -22.88 -14.99
N LYS A 83 -3.12 -21.81 -14.21
CA LYS A 83 -1.83 -21.08 -14.09
C LYS A 83 -1.26 -20.56 -15.42
N LYS A 84 -2.10 -20.48 -16.46
CA LYS A 84 -1.76 -19.89 -17.76
C LYS A 84 -2.11 -18.40 -17.75
N GLU A 85 -1.47 -17.68 -18.66
CA GLU A 85 -1.86 -16.31 -18.97
C GLU A 85 -3.24 -16.30 -19.64
N CYS A 86 -4.08 -15.35 -19.23
CA CYS A 86 -5.49 -15.27 -19.57
C CYS A 86 -5.89 -13.82 -19.80
N ARG A 87 -6.91 -13.60 -20.63
CA ARG A 87 -7.57 -12.30 -20.71
C ARG A 87 -8.46 -12.09 -19.49
N LEU A 88 -8.57 -10.83 -19.09
CA LEU A 88 -9.42 -10.40 -17.99
C LEU A 88 -10.84 -10.21 -18.50
N VAL A 89 -11.83 -10.81 -17.83
CA VAL A 89 -13.25 -10.63 -18.12
C VAL A 89 -13.99 -10.20 -16.86
N CYS A 90 -15.09 -9.46 -17.03
CA CYS A 90 -15.96 -9.07 -15.94
C CYS A 90 -16.60 -10.31 -15.29
N ALA A 91 -16.47 -10.46 -13.97
CA ALA A 91 -17.08 -11.59 -13.26
C ALA A 91 -18.62 -11.63 -13.35
N LYS A 92 -19.28 -10.50 -13.65
CA LYS A 92 -20.74 -10.39 -13.72
C LYS A 92 -21.29 -10.60 -15.13
N CYS A 93 -20.82 -9.84 -16.12
CA CYS A 93 -21.33 -9.89 -17.49
C CYS A 93 -20.53 -10.81 -18.42
N LYS A 94 -19.39 -11.36 -17.96
CA LYS A 94 -18.50 -12.26 -18.71
C LYS A 94 -17.96 -11.68 -20.03
N ARG A 95 -18.02 -10.35 -20.17
CA ARG A 95 -17.42 -9.62 -21.29
C ARG A 95 -16.00 -9.16 -20.93
N PRO A 96 -15.12 -8.95 -21.91
CA PRO A 96 -13.81 -8.35 -21.67
C PRO A 96 -13.99 -7.01 -20.95
N VAL A 97 -13.15 -6.77 -19.94
CA VAL A 97 -13.00 -5.47 -19.28
C VAL A 97 -11.94 -4.64 -19.97
#